data_AF-A0A323UKQ9-F1
#
_entry.id   AF-A0A323UKQ9-F1
#
_cell.length_a   1.000
_cell.length_b   1.000
_cell.length_c   1.000
_cell.angle_alpha   90.00
_cell.angle_beta   90.00
_cell.angle_gamma   90.00
#
_symmetry.space_group_name_H-M   'P 1'
#
loop_
_entity.id
_entity.type
_entity.pdbx_description
1 polymer ?
#
loop_
_entity_poly.entity_id
_entity_poly.type
_entity_poly.pdbx_seq_one_letter_code
_entity_poly.pdbx_strand_id
1 'polypeptide(L)'
;MRLVVAGTLVLALSFGSAALATEVRWTSTKQPAEVLGMPAGEEEADDVLRLTCLKAGAVQIGLGGYNSLGKGKSEPLSVTLASGTQSVTLNGKSVRSKNFEMTGAFELRADLAPGETKSLIGVLTAGQPIRVSGALKEKWSVKGLKPIVERFSAACLKN
;
A
#
# COMPACT_ATOMS: atom_id res chain seq x y z
N MET A 1 30.54 57.49 -23.35
CA MET A 1 30.34 56.04 -23.11
C MET A 1 29.82 55.85 -21.70
N ARG A 2 28.54 55.48 -21.52
CA ARG A 2 27.98 55.05 -20.24
C ARG A 2 27.33 53.69 -20.47
N LEU A 3 27.99 52.63 -19.98
CA LEU A 3 27.45 51.27 -20.01
C LEU A 3 26.34 51.15 -18.97
N VAL A 4 25.15 50.78 -19.42
CA VAL A 4 24.05 50.32 -18.56
C VAL A 4 24.16 48.80 -18.50
N VAL A 5 24.53 48.28 -17.33
CA VAL A 5 24.57 46.83 -17.06
C VAL A 5 23.14 46.38 -16.77
N ALA A 6 22.57 45.61 -17.71
CA ALA A 6 21.28 44.94 -17.53
C ALA A 6 21.48 43.71 -16.64
N GLY A 7 20.95 43.75 -15.41
CA GLY A 7 20.95 42.62 -14.49
C GLY A 7 19.98 41.54 -14.96
N THR A 8 20.50 40.36 -15.30
CA THR A 8 19.72 39.18 -15.63
C THR A 8 19.24 38.50 -14.35
N LEU A 9 17.94 38.56 -14.07
CA LEU A 9 17.30 37.86 -12.96
C LEU A 9 17.18 36.38 -13.32
N VAL A 10 18.06 35.53 -12.76
CA VAL A 10 17.97 34.07 -12.93
C VAL A 10 16.94 33.54 -11.91
N LEU A 11 15.74 33.22 -12.38
CA LEU A 11 14.74 32.47 -11.62
C LEU A 11 15.24 31.02 -11.44
N ALA A 12 15.77 30.70 -10.26
CA ALA A 12 16.11 29.34 -9.87
C ALA A 12 14.82 28.55 -9.58
N LEU A 13 14.30 27.86 -10.61
CA LEU A 13 13.26 26.85 -10.45
C LEU A 13 13.84 25.66 -9.66
N SER A 14 13.54 25.63 -8.38
CA SER A 14 13.84 24.51 -7.49
C SER A 14 12.88 23.36 -7.82
N PHE A 15 13.33 22.46 -8.70
CA PHE A 15 12.66 21.18 -8.94
C PHE A 15 12.83 20.30 -7.71
N GLY A 16 11.95 20.46 -6.72
CA GLY A 16 11.79 19.46 -5.67
C GLY A 16 11.40 18.13 -6.32
N SER A 17 12.28 17.14 -6.26
CA SER A 17 12.00 15.79 -6.74
C SER A 17 10.81 15.24 -5.94
N ALA A 18 9.60 15.37 -6.49
CA ALA A 18 8.46 14.64 -5.97
C ALA A 18 8.76 13.16 -6.16
N ALA A 19 9.04 12.43 -5.07
CA ALA A 19 9.22 10.99 -5.11
C ALA A 19 8.03 10.39 -5.88
N LEU A 20 8.36 9.78 -7.02
CA LEU A 20 7.39 9.11 -7.86
C LEU A 20 6.81 7.95 -7.06
N ALA A 21 5.53 7.66 -7.29
CA ALA A 21 4.92 6.50 -6.66
C ALA A 21 5.57 5.24 -7.25
N THR A 22 6.01 4.31 -6.40
CA THR A 22 6.42 2.97 -6.80
C THR A 22 5.28 2.33 -7.56
N GLU A 23 5.56 1.82 -8.76
CA GLU A 23 4.55 1.16 -9.57
C GLU A 23 4.18 -0.18 -8.96
N VAL A 24 2.88 -0.44 -8.80
CA VAL A 24 2.34 -1.66 -8.22
C VAL A 24 1.37 -2.31 -9.20
N ARG A 25 1.60 -3.59 -9.49
CA ARG A 25 0.69 -4.46 -10.24
C ARG A 25 -0.34 -5.04 -9.28
N TRP A 26 -1.56 -4.52 -9.38
CA TRP A 26 -2.69 -4.99 -8.60
C TRP A 26 -3.40 -6.16 -9.27
N THR A 27 -3.64 -7.24 -8.55
CA THR A 27 -4.37 -8.42 -9.03
C THR A 27 -5.36 -8.93 -7.98
N SER A 28 -6.19 -9.91 -8.35
CA SER A 28 -7.10 -10.57 -7.41
C SER A 28 -7.26 -12.05 -7.72
N THR A 29 -7.45 -12.83 -6.66
CA THR A 29 -7.79 -14.26 -6.71
C THR A 29 -9.22 -14.49 -6.22
N LYS A 30 -9.80 -15.66 -6.50
CA LYS A 30 -11.19 -16.00 -6.12
C LYS A 30 -11.29 -16.99 -4.96
N GLN A 31 -10.31 -17.88 -4.80
CA GLN A 31 -10.31 -18.93 -3.78
C GLN A 31 -8.88 -19.14 -3.22
N PRO A 32 -8.54 -18.54 -2.06
CA PRO A 32 -9.33 -17.56 -1.32
C PRO A 32 -9.55 -16.28 -2.14
N ALA A 33 -10.56 -15.48 -1.80
CA ALA A 33 -10.73 -14.17 -2.41
C ALA A 33 -9.66 -13.23 -1.86
N GLU A 34 -8.77 -12.73 -2.71
CA GLU A 34 -7.69 -11.83 -2.31
C GLU A 34 -7.54 -10.64 -3.26
N VAL A 35 -6.97 -9.56 -2.73
CA VAL A 35 -6.34 -8.48 -3.51
C VAL A 35 -4.86 -8.52 -3.21
N LEU A 36 -4.04 -8.53 -4.26
CA LEU A 36 -2.58 -8.63 -4.18
C LEU A 36 -1.96 -7.42 -4.87
N GLY A 37 -1.03 -6.73 -4.19
CA GLY A 37 -0.22 -5.66 -4.73
C GLY A 37 1.24 -6.09 -4.80
N MET A 38 1.73 -6.39 -5.99
CA MET A 38 3.13 -6.75 -6.22
C MET A 38 3.86 -5.58 -6.89
N PRO A 39 5.11 -5.26 -6.51
CA PRO A 39 5.89 -4.26 -7.25
C PRO A 39 5.98 -4.60 -8.73
N ALA A 40 5.84 -3.59 -9.60
CA ALA A 40 5.90 -3.80 -11.04
C ALA A 40 7.32 -4.18 -11.49
N GLY A 41 7.43 -5.15 -12.39
CA GLY A 41 8.72 -5.63 -12.90
C GLY A 41 9.29 -6.82 -12.13
N GLU A 42 8.67 -7.20 -11.01
CA GLU A 42 9.05 -8.39 -10.25
C GLU A 42 8.26 -9.63 -10.73
N GLU A 43 8.95 -10.76 -10.85
CA GLU A 43 8.36 -12.06 -11.18
C GLU A 43 8.10 -12.89 -9.91
N GLU A 44 9.02 -12.84 -8.95
CA GLU A 44 8.96 -13.58 -7.68
C GLU A 44 9.25 -12.63 -6.51
N ALA A 45 8.20 -12.00 -5.98
CA ALA A 45 8.31 -11.09 -4.85
C ALA A 45 7.17 -11.29 -3.85
N ASP A 46 7.40 -10.89 -2.60
CA ASP A 46 6.31 -10.68 -1.66
C ASP A 46 5.46 -9.46 -2.04
N ASP A 47 4.21 -9.46 -1.58
CA ASP A 47 3.28 -8.36 -1.79
C ASP A 47 3.68 -7.12 -0.95
N VAL A 48 3.50 -5.92 -1.50
CA VAL A 48 3.50 -4.68 -0.71
C VAL A 48 2.23 -4.59 0.15
N LEU A 49 1.12 -5.14 -0.36
CA LEU A 49 -0.17 -5.23 0.31
C LEU A 49 -0.93 -6.46 -0.18
N ARG A 50 -1.47 -7.23 0.76
CA ARG A 50 -2.42 -8.31 0.53
C ARG A 50 -3.64 -8.12 1.41
N LEU A 51 -4.82 -8.22 0.81
CA LEU A 51 -6.07 -8.39 1.54
C LEU A 51 -6.61 -9.79 1.27
N THR A 52 -6.94 -10.53 2.31
CA THR A 52 -7.55 -11.85 2.22
C THR A 52 -8.91 -11.80 2.89
N CYS A 53 -9.96 -12.14 2.15
CA CYS A 53 -11.29 -12.24 2.72
C CYS A 53 -11.38 -13.47 3.63
N LEU A 54 -11.87 -13.25 4.84
CA LEU A 54 -12.19 -14.29 5.81
C LEU A 54 -13.71 -14.49 5.88
N LYS A 55 -14.16 -15.43 6.72
CA LYS A 55 -15.58 -15.68 6.95
C LYS A 55 -16.29 -14.44 7.50
N ALA A 56 -17.59 -14.33 7.19
CA ALA A 56 -18.46 -13.26 7.69
C ALA A 56 -17.99 -11.85 7.31
N GLY A 57 -17.26 -11.70 6.21
CA GLY A 57 -16.78 -10.41 5.71
C GLY A 57 -15.61 -9.78 6.46
N ALA A 58 -14.96 -10.50 7.38
CA ALA A 58 -13.72 -10.03 8.00
C ALA A 58 -12.58 -10.04 6.98
N VAL A 59 -11.59 -9.16 7.14
CA VAL A 59 -10.47 -9.05 6.20
C VAL A 59 -9.15 -9.13 6.95
N GLN A 60 -8.32 -10.07 6.53
CA GLN A 60 -6.95 -10.14 6.98
C GLN A 60 -6.03 -9.38 6.04
N ILE A 61 -5.09 -8.64 6.61
CA ILE A 61 -4.16 -7.78 5.88
C ILE A 61 -2.75 -8.30 6.09
N GLY A 62 -2.02 -8.50 5.00
CA GLY A 62 -0.56 -8.56 5.00
C GLY A 62 -0.01 -7.28 4.38
N LEU A 63 0.91 -6.58 5.06
CA LEU A 63 1.48 -5.33 4.54
C LEU A 63 3.00 -5.30 4.71
N GLY A 64 3.69 -4.86 3.65
CA GLY A 64 5.13 -4.61 3.67
C GLY A 64 5.98 -5.88 3.57
N GLY A 65 5.43 -6.97 3.03
CA GLY A 65 6.16 -8.21 2.80
C GLY A 65 7.36 -7.98 1.87
N TYR A 66 7.17 -7.22 0.79
CA TYR A 66 8.25 -6.90 -0.15
C TYR A 66 9.48 -6.27 0.50
N ASN A 67 9.28 -5.42 1.52
CA ASN A 67 10.36 -4.70 2.20
C ASN A 67 10.81 -5.38 3.49
N SER A 68 10.24 -6.54 3.83
CA SER A 68 10.43 -7.23 5.10
C SER A 68 10.15 -6.33 6.32
N LEU A 69 8.87 -6.05 6.58
CA LEU A 69 8.44 -5.17 7.65
C LEU A 69 8.49 -5.85 9.04
N GLY A 70 9.49 -5.48 9.82
CA GLY A 70 9.71 -5.97 11.18
C GLY A 70 10.70 -7.13 11.24
N LYS A 71 10.54 -8.01 12.24
CA LYS A 71 11.46 -9.09 12.60
C LYS A 71 10.75 -10.45 12.71
N GLY A 72 9.44 -10.49 12.48
CA GLY A 72 8.62 -11.71 12.56
C GLY A 72 8.49 -12.29 13.96
N LYS A 73 8.75 -11.50 15.02
CA LYS A 73 8.72 -11.95 16.42
C LYS A 73 7.45 -11.50 17.14
N SER A 74 6.37 -11.29 16.39
CA SER A 74 5.07 -10.82 16.91
C SER A 74 5.14 -9.45 17.60
N GLU A 75 6.18 -8.65 17.34
CA GLU A 75 6.25 -7.28 17.83
C GLU A 75 5.14 -6.42 17.20
N PRO A 76 4.57 -5.46 17.96
CA PRO A 76 3.51 -4.61 17.45
C PRO A 76 4.03 -3.69 16.34
N LEU A 77 3.25 -3.54 15.29
CA LEU A 77 3.50 -2.64 14.18
C LEU A 77 2.29 -1.75 13.93
N SER A 78 2.55 -0.51 13.52
CA SER A 78 1.52 0.45 13.12
C SER A 78 1.92 1.10 11.80
N VAL A 79 1.00 1.04 10.83
CA VAL A 79 1.18 1.61 9.50
C VAL A 79 -0.06 2.39 9.11
N THR A 80 0.13 3.61 8.63
CA THR A 80 -0.96 4.45 8.12
C THR A 80 -0.94 4.44 6.59
N LEU A 81 -2.11 4.18 6.00
CA LEU A 81 -2.37 4.30 4.57
C LEU A 81 -3.25 5.53 4.33
N ALA A 82 -2.83 6.41 3.43
CA ALA A 82 -3.59 7.61 3.07
C ALA A 82 -3.66 7.80 1.56
N SER A 83 -4.85 8.17 1.06
CA SER A 83 -5.07 8.49 -0.35
C SER A 83 -6.17 9.54 -0.47
N GLY A 84 -5.89 10.67 -1.12
CA GLY A 84 -6.78 11.83 -1.11
C GLY A 84 -7.08 12.31 0.30
N THR A 85 -8.37 12.40 0.64
CA THR A 85 -8.86 12.77 1.98
C THR A 85 -9.09 11.55 2.89
N GLN A 86 -8.89 10.34 2.38
CA GLN A 86 -9.10 9.09 3.12
C GLN A 86 -7.81 8.68 3.82
N SER A 87 -7.94 8.15 5.03
CA SER A 87 -6.83 7.60 5.81
C SER A 87 -7.30 6.46 6.69
N VAL A 88 -6.44 5.46 6.89
CA VAL A 88 -6.65 4.38 7.86
C VAL A 88 -5.31 4.02 8.50
N THR A 89 -5.32 3.80 9.81
CA THR A 89 -4.17 3.25 10.53
C THR A 89 -4.42 1.78 10.82
N LEU A 90 -3.51 0.94 10.36
CA LEU A 90 -3.53 -0.49 10.58
C LEU A 90 -2.59 -0.81 11.75
N ASN A 91 -3.14 -1.44 12.77
CA ASN A 91 -2.38 -1.91 13.92
C ASN A 91 -2.37 -3.43 13.89
N GLY A 92 -1.18 -4.01 13.95
CA GLY A 92 -0.98 -5.45 13.79
C GLY A 92 0.29 -5.90 14.46
N LYS A 93 0.75 -7.09 14.07
CA LYS A 93 2.00 -7.68 14.55
C LYS A 93 2.89 -8.07 13.39
N SER A 94 4.20 -8.02 13.58
CA SER A 94 5.13 -8.58 12.60
C SER A 94 5.08 -10.10 12.64
N VAL A 95 4.86 -10.71 11.49
CA VAL A 95 4.85 -12.17 11.29
C VAL A 95 5.64 -12.51 10.03
N ARG A 96 5.88 -13.80 9.80
CA ARG A 96 6.39 -14.30 8.51
C ARG A 96 5.42 -13.94 7.38
N SER A 97 5.93 -13.45 6.26
CA SER A 97 5.13 -13.18 5.07
C SER A 97 4.54 -14.47 4.50
N LYS A 98 3.56 -14.35 3.59
CA LYS A 98 2.97 -15.51 2.92
C LYS A 98 3.99 -16.28 2.09
N ASN A 99 4.97 -15.60 1.48
CA ASN A 99 6.02 -16.22 0.70
C ASN A 99 7.35 -16.35 1.48
N PHE A 100 7.30 -16.35 2.83
CA PHE A 100 8.50 -16.38 3.68
C PHE A 100 9.48 -17.51 3.35
N GLU A 101 9.00 -18.71 3.00
CA GLU A 101 9.89 -19.82 2.66
C GLU A 101 10.74 -19.55 1.40
N MET A 102 10.31 -18.62 0.54
CA MET A 102 11.04 -18.20 -0.66
C MET A 102 11.87 -16.93 -0.42
N THR A 103 11.34 -15.98 0.35
CA THR A 103 11.92 -14.62 0.46
C THR A 103 12.61 -14.34 1.80
N GLY A 104 12.29 -15.10 2.84
CA GLY A 104 12.67 -14.82 4.23
C GLY A 104 12.03 -13.56 4.82
N ALA A 105 11.00 -12.99 4.18
CA ALA A 105 10.49 -11.67 4.53
C ALA A 105 9.40 -11.64 5.61
N PHE A 106 9.29 -10.51 6.30
CA PHE A 106 8.28 -10.28 7.33
C PHE A 106 7.23 -9.28 6.87
N GLU A 107 6.05 -9.32 7.45
CA GLU A 107 4.98 -8.39 7.15
C GLU A 107 4.22 -8.01 8.42
N LEU A 108 3.55 -6.85 8.38
CA LEU A 108 2.48 -6.54 9.31
C LEU A 108 1.28 -7.43 8.99
N ARG A 109 0.78 -8.16 9.99
CA ARG A 109 -0.50 -8.87 9.96
C ARG A 109 -1.51 -8.19 10.86
N ALA A 110 -2.63 -7.77 10.29
CA ALA A 110 -3.76 -7.18 11.00
C ALA A 110 -5.07 -7.83 10.52
N ASP A 111 -5.99 -8.07 11.43
CA ASP A 111 -7.33 -8.54 11.11
C ASP A 111 -8.32 -7.40 11.35
N LEU A 112 -9.11 -7.06 10.33
CA LEU A 112 -10.17 -6.07 10.43
C LEU A 112 -11.52 -6.78 10.51
N ALA A 113 -12.32 -6.40 11.49
CA ALA A 113 -13.72 -6.79 11.55
C ALA A 113 -14.50 -6.18 10.36
N PRO A 114 -15.64 -6.75 9.95
CA PRO A 114 -16.39 -6.28 8.77
C PRO A 114 -16.67 -4.77 8.77
N GLY A 115 -17.02 -4.20 9.94
CA GLY A 115 -17.29 -2.76 10.09
C GLY A 115 -16.05 -1.86 9.97
N GLU A 116 -14.85 -2.40 10.18
CA GLU A 116 -13.58 -1.66 10.16
C GLU A 116 -12.97 -1.59 8.75
N THR A 117 -13.42 -2.46 7.85
CA THR A 117 -12.91 -2.53 6.47
C THR A 117 -13.25 -1.28 5.63
N LYS A 118 -14.34 -0.57 5.95
CA LYS A 118 -14.86 0.54 5.15
C LYS A 118 -13.81 1.64 4.89
N SER A 119 -13.05 2.03 5.92
CA SER A 119 -12.02 3.07 5.79
C SER A 119 -10.87 2.62 4.89
N LEU A 120 -10.46 1.34 5.00
CA LEU A 120 -9.45 0.77 4.13
C LEU A 120 -9.92 0.71 2.67
N ILE A 121 -11.13 0.24 2.42
CA ILE A 121 -11.72 0.24 1.08
C ILE A 121 -11.79 1.67 0.51
N GLY A 122 -12.15 2.66 1.34
CA GLY A 122 -12.13 4.07 0.95
C GLY A 122 -10.75 4.54 0.50
N VAL A 123 -9.68 4.21 1.24
CA VAL A 123 -8.30 4.54 0.85
C VAL A 123 -7.91 3.88 -0.47
N LEU A 124 -8.19 2.58 -0.63
CA LEU A 124 -7.80 1.81 -1.81
C LEU A 124 -8.57 2.20 -3.09
N THR A 125 -9.76 2.79 -2.95
CA THR A 125 -10.61 3.20 -4.07
C THR A 125 -10.63 4.71 -4.34
N ALA A 126 -9.88 5.51 -3.56
CA ALA A 126 -9.82 6.97 -3.69
C ALA A 126 -9.18 7.47 -5.01
N GLY A 127 -8.45 6.61 -5.73
CA GLY A 127 -7.90 6.92 -7.06
C GLY A 127 -6.63 7.78 -7.06
N GLN A 128 -6.15 8.23 -5.90
CA GLN A 128 -4.84 8.87 -5.76
C GLN A 128 -3.78 7.85 -5.30
N PRO A 129 -2.47 8.09 -5.58
CA PRO A 129 -1.41 7.25 -5.05
C PRO A 129 -1.52 7.10 -3.53
N ILE A 130 -1.36 5.87 -3.04
CA ILE A 130 -1.44 5.58 -1.60
C ILE A 130 -0.10 5.98 -0.98
N ARG A 131 -0.14 6.86 0.01
CA ARG A 131 1.00 7.15 0.89
C ARG A 131 0.98 6.20 2.06
N VAL A 132 2.13 5.62 2.35
CA VAL A 132 2.35 4.70 3.46
C VAL A 132 3.31 5.35 4.43
N SER A 133 2.94 5.40 5.70
CA SER A 133 3.75 6.01 6.76
C SER A 133 3.70 5.21 8.05
N GLY A 134 4.60 5.53 8.99
CA GLY A 134 4.77 4.79 10.24
C GLY A 134 5.98 3.87 10.14
N ALA A 135 5.80 2.57 10.36
CA ALA A 135 6.88 1.58 10.29
C ALA A 135 7.46 1.40 8.87
N LEU A 136 6.76 1.87 7.84
CA LEU A 136 7.21 1.92 6.45
C LEU A 136 6.99 3.34 5.90
N LYS A 137 7.81 3.78 4.94
CA LYS A 137 7.64 5.07 4.27
C LYS A 137 7.69 4.91 2.75
N GLU A 138 6.52 4.82 2.13
CA GLU A 138 6.39 4.55 0.71
C GLU A 138 5.24 5.32 0.06
N LYS A 139 5.18 5.21 -1.27
CA LYS A 139 4.09 5.72 -2.07
C LYS A 139 3.81 4.73 -3.20
N TRP A 140 2.58 4.25 -3.32
CA TRP A 140 2.20 3.22 -4.30
C TRP A 140 1.28 3.78 -5.38
N SER A 141 1.51 3.38 -6.63
CA SER A 141 0.56 3.63 -7.71
C SER A 141 -0.72 2.81 -7.50
N VAL A 142 -1.85 3.33 -7.99
CA VAL A 142 -3.19 2.71 -7.81
C VAL A 142 -3.84 2.34 -9.14
N LYS A 143 -3.06 2.25 -10.21
CA LYS A 143 -3.56 1.98 -11.56
C LYS A 143 -4.30 0.64 -11.59
N GLY A 144 -5.60 0.68 -11.91
CA GLY A 144 -6.45 -0.52 -11.97
C GLY A 144 -6.91 -1.07 -10.61
N LEU A 145 -6.50 -0.48 -9.48
CA LEU A 145 -6.81 -0.99 -8.14
C LEU A 145 -8.30 -0.90 -7.80
N LYS A 146 -8.94 0.24 -8.06
CA LYS A 146 -10.34 0.49 -7.69
C LYS A 146 -11.32 -0.63 -8.11
N PRO A 147 -11.42 -1.01 -9.40
CA PRO A 147 -12.36 -2.06 -9.81
C PRO A 147 -12.01 -3.45 -9.24
N ILE A 148 -10.74 -3.70 -8.88
CA ILE A 148 -10.32 -4.93 -8.21
C ILE A 148 -10.88 -4.97 -6.78
N VAL A 149 -10.69 -3.88 -6.04
CA VAL A 149 -11.11 -3.77 -4.62
C VAL A 149 -12.63 -3.77 -4.49
N GLU A 150 -13.35 -3.12 -5.41
CA GLU A 150 -14.82 -3.14 -5.42
C GLU A 150 -15.36 -4.57 -5.62
N ARG A 151 -14.77 -5.33 -6.56
CA ARG A 151 -15.11 -6.74 -6.78
C ARG A 151 -14.80 -7.61 -5.56
N PHE A 152 -13.62 -7.43 -4.97
CA PHE A 152 -13.23 -8.12 -3.74
C PHE A 152 -14.22 -7.84 -2.61
N SER A 153 -14.55 -6.58 -2.37
CA SER A 153 -15.46 -6.17 -1.29
C SER A 153 -16.85 -6.76 -1.46
N ALA A 154 -17.38 -6.74 -2.69
CA ALA A 154 -18.67 -7.32 -3.02
C ALA A 154 -18.69 -8.85 -2.87
N ALA A 155 -17.59 -9.53 -3.15
CA ALA A 155 -17.46 -10.97 -2.93
C ALA A 155 -17.31 -11.30 -1.44
N CYS A 156 -16.57 -10.47 -0.69
CA CYS A 156 -16.25 -10.76 0.70
C CYS A 156 -17.46 -10.66 1.63
N LEU A 157 -18.37 -9.73 1.36
CA LEU A 157 -19.63 -9.61 2.11
C LEU A 157 -20.61 -10.77 1.86
N LYS A 158 -20.39 -11.58 0.82
CA LYS A 158 -21.23 -12.75 0.48
C LYS A 158 -20.71 -14.06 1.09
N ASN A 159 -19.52 -14.05 1.69
CA ASN A 159 -18.84 -15.20 2.31
C ASN A 159 -19.06 -15.25 3.82
#